data_AF-F1LKQ3-F1
#
_entry.id   AF-F1LKQ3-F1
#
_cell.length_a   1.000
_cell.length_b   1.000
_cell.length_c   1.000
_cell.angle_alpha   90.00
_cell.angle_beta   90.00
_cell.angle_gamma   90.00
#
_symmetry.space_group_name_H-M   'P 1'
#
loop_
_entity.id
_entity.type
_entity.pdbx_description
1 polymer ?
#
loop_
_entity_poly.entity_id
_entity_poly.type
_entity_poly.pdbx_seq_one_letter_code
_entity_poly.pdbx_strand_id
1 'polypeptide(L)'
;PHRYRPGTVALREIRRYQKSTELLIRKLPFQRLVREIAQDFKTDLRFQSSAVMALQEASEAYLVGLFEDTNLCAIHAKRVTIMPKDI
;
A
#
# COMPACT_ATOMS: atom_id res chain seq x y z
N PRO A 1 29.30 -16.15 -8.60
CA PRO A 1 28.22 -15.47 -7.84
C PRO A 1 26.84 -15.77 -8.46
N HIS A 2 25.87 -16.24 -7.67
CA HIS A 2 24.53 -16.59 -8.17
C HIS A 2 23.59 -15.37 -8.16
N ARG A 3 22.83 -15.16 -9.25
CA ARG A 3 21.83 -14.08 -9.38
C ARG A 3 20.52 -14.63 -9.91
N TYR A 4 19.41 -14.27 -9.27
CA TYR A 4 18.07 -14.62 -9.75
C TYR A 4 17.72 -13.83 -11.02
N ARG A 5 16.92 -14.44 -11.91
CA ARG A 5 16.42 -13.76 -13.12
C ARG A 5 15.45 -12.63 -12.72
N PRO A 6 15.35 -11.55 -13.51
CA PRO A 6 14.33 -10.53 -13.32
C PRO A 6 12.93 -11.15 -13.21
N GLY A 7 12.12 -10.70 -12.25
CA GLY A 7 10.79 -11.24 -11.96
C GLY A 7 10.77 -12.40 -10.95
N THR A 8 11.86 -13.16 -10.78
CA THR A 8 11.89 -14.29 -9.82
C THR A 8 11.73 -13.84 -8.36
N VAL A 9 12.33 -12.70 -8.00
CA VAL A 9 12.20 -12.15 -6.64
C VAL A 9 10.83 -11.47 -6.45
N ALA A 10 10.36 -10.73 -7.46
CA ALA A 10 9.04 -10.08 -7.43
C ALA A 10 7.90 -11.11 -7.23
N LEU A 11 7.89 -12.22 -7.96
CA LEU A 11 6.89 -13.29 -7.77
C LEU A 11 6.95 -13.94 -6.39
N ARG A 12 8.13 -13.95 -5.75
CA ARG A 12 8.31 -14.47 -4.40
C ARG A 12 7.74 -13.52 -3.36
N GLU A 13 7.95 -12.22 -3.56
CA GLU A 13 7.40 -11.16 -2.71
C GLU A 13 5.87 -11.13 -2.79
N ILE A 14 5.29 -11.19 -4.01
CA ILE A 14 3.84 -11.26 -4.20
C ILE A 14 3.24 -12.43 -3.39
N ARG A 15 3.79 -13.63 -3.54
CA ARG A 15 3.30 -14.81 -2.79
C ARG A 15 3.47 -14.68 -1.28
N ARG A 16 4.55 -14.03 -0.83
CA ARG A 16 4.80 -13.79 0.59
C ARG A 16 3.71 -12.86 1.16
N TYR A 17 3.48 -11.71 0.51
CA TYR A 17 2.56 -10.69 1.02
C TYR A 17 1.08 -11.09 0.85
N GLN A 18 0.74 -11.86 -0.18
CA GLN A 18 -0.61 -12.44 -0.30
C GLN A 18 -0.92 -13.48 0.79
N LYS A 19 0.10 -14.06 1.44
CA LYS A 19 -0.08 -15.05 2.51
C LYS A 19 -0.16 -14.42 3.91
N SER A 20 0.39 -13.22 4.09
CA SER A 20 0.38 -12.51 5.36
C SER A 20 -0.74 -11.48 5.42
N THR A 21 -1.01 -10.99 6.62
CA THR A 21 -1.96 -9.89 6.89
C THR A 21 -1.26 -8.75 7.65
N GLU A 22 0.07 -8.72 7.60
CA GLU A 22 0.86 -7.67 8.23
C GLU A 22 0.69 -6.35 7.46
N LEU A 23 0.59 -5.24 8.19
CA LEU A 23 0.59 -3.91 7.60
C LEU A 23 1.97 -3.61 7.02
N LEU A 24 1.98 -3.15 5.77
CA LEU A 24 3.18 -2.92 4.97
C LEU A 24 3.72 -1.49 5.15
N ILE A 25 2.87 -0.53 5.50
CA ILE A 25 3.30 0.84 5.78
C ILE A 25 3.83 0.92 7.21
N ARG A 26 4.99 1.57 7.39
CA ARG A 26 5.55 1.78 8.72
C ARG A 26 4.61 2.66 9.56
N LYS A 27 4.30 2.19 10.77
CA LYS A 27 3.33 2.84 11.69
C LYS A 27 3.66 4.31 12.01
N LEU A 28 4.92 4.63 12.33
CA LEU A 28 5.30 5.99 12.73
C LEU A 28 5.16 7.02 11.59
N PRO A 29 5.66 6.77 10.36
CA PRO A 29 5.37 7.62 9.21
C PRO A 29 3.87 7.77 8.93
N PHE A 30 3.09 6.68 8.95
CA PHE A 30 1.65 6.75 8.73
C PHE A 30 0.95 7.62 9.78
N GLN A 31 1.30 7.45 11.06
CA GLN A 31 0.78 8.29 12.14
C GLN A 31 1.12 9.78 11.96
N ARG A 32 2.33 10.11 11.46
CA ARG A 32 2.72 11.49 11.18
C ARG A 32 1.86 12.09 10.06
N LEU A 33 1.65 11.34 8.99
CA LEU A 33 0.79 11.75 7.87
C LEU A 33 -0.66 11.98 8.31
N VAL A 34 -1.23 11.08 9.12
CA VAL A 34 -2.58 11.25 9.67
C VAL A 34 -2.70 12.55 10.46
N ARG A 35 -1.69 12.87 11.29
CA ARG A 35 -1.69 14.10 12.10
C ARG A 35 -1.48 15.35 11.28
N GLU A 36 -0.61 15.28 10.27
CA GLU A 36 -0.38 16.37 9.31
C GLU A 36 -1.68 16.75 8.61
N ILE A 37 -2.36 15.78 7.99
CA ILE A 37 -3.64 16.01 7.30
C ILE A 37 -4.71 16.53 8.26
N ALA A 38 -4.82 15.94 9.46
CA ALA A 38 -5.84 16.35 10.43
C ALA A 38 -5.64 17.78 10.95
N GLN A 39 -4.40 18.24 11.05
CA GLN A 39 -4.06 19.58 11.53
C GLN A 39 -4.62 20.67 10.60
N ASP A 40 -4.68 20.40 9.30
CA ASP A 40 -5.26 21.32 8.31
C ASP A 40 -6.76 21.53 8.49
N PHE A 41 -7.46 20.59 9.13
CA PHE A 41 -8.90 20.68 9.41
C PHE A 41 -9.20 21.24 10.80
N LYS A 42 -8.44 20.80 11.82
CA LYS A 42 -8.61 21.25 13.20
C LYS A 42 -7.33 21.06 14.00
N THR A 43 -6.86 22.14 14.61
CA THR A 43 -5.69 22.11 15.47
C THR A 43 -5.98 21.39 16.79
N ASP A 44 -4.92 20.86 17.42
CA ASP A 44 -4.96 20.27 18.77
C ASP A 44 -5.82 18.99 18.92
N LEU A 45 -6.04 18.28 17.81
CA LEU A 45 -6.70 16.98 17.81
C LEU A 45 -5.86 15.90 18.50
N ARG A 46 -6.52 15.11 19.35
CA ARG A 46 -5.96 13.89 19.94
C ARG A 46 -6.54 12.68 19.23
N PHE A 47 -5.68 11.70 18.95
CA PHE A 47 -6.05 10.45 18.31
C PHE A 47 -5.89 9.30 19.30
N GLN A 48 -6.92 8.46 19.39
CA GLN A 48 -6.80 7.15 20.02
C GLN A 48 -5.86 6.28 19.18
N SER A 49 -5.10 5.38 19.83
CA SER A 49 -4.20 4.45 19.13
C SER A 49 -4.96 3.55 18.14
N SER A 50 -6.14 3.06 18.52
CA SER A 50 -7.01 2.26 17.65
C SER A 50 -7.56 3.04 16.46
N ALA A 51 -7.79 4.35 16.60
CA ALA A 51 -8.26 5.18 15.48
C ALA A 51 -7.19 5.27 14.38
N VAL A 52 -5.91 5.47 14.76
CA VAL A 52 -4.80 5.48 13.80
C VAL A 52 -4.63 4.10 13.15
N MET A 53 -4.77 3.02 13.91
CA MET A 53 -4.72 1.65 13.38
C MET A 53 -5.86 1.38 12.38
N ALA A 54 -7.09 1.78 12.71
CA ALA A 54 -8.24 1.63 11.82
C ALA A 54 -8.07 2.40 10.50
N LEU A 55 -7.55 3.63 10.58
CA LEU A 55 -7.19 4.42 9.39
C LEU A 55 -6.13 3.69 8.55
N GLN A 56 -5.14 3.08 9.18
CA GLN A 56 -4.08 2.36 8.48
C GLN A 56 -4.61 1.10 7.79
N GLU A 57 -5.40 0.29 8.50
CA GLU A 57 -6.03 -0.91 7.94
C GLU A 57 -6.91 -0.59 6.72
N ALA A 58 -7.77 0.43 6.84
CA ALA A 58 -8.62 0.85 5.73
C ALA A 58 -7.81 1.39 4.55
N SER A 59 -6.77 2.19 4.80
CA SER A 59 -5.93 2.78 3.75
C SER A 59 -5.16 1.72 2.98
N GLU A 60 -4.55 0.76 3.68
CA GLU A 60 -3.78 -0.31 3.03
C GLU A 60 -4.70 -1.26 2.26
N ALA A 61 -5.86 -1.62 2.81
CA ALA A 61 -6.85 -2.43 2.10
C ALA A 61 -7.34 -1.75 0.82
N TYR A 62 -7.61 -0.45 0.87
CA TYR A 62 -7.99 0.35 -0.29
C TYR A 62 -6.88 0.36 -1.36
N LEU A 63 -5.64 0.62 -0.96
CA LEU A 63 -4.51 0.66 -1.89
C LEU A 63 -4.23 -0.70 -2.54
N VAL A 64 -4.39 -1.80 -1.80
CA VAL A 64 -4.24 -3.16 -2.36
C VAL A 64 -5.30 -3.40 -3.43
N GLY A 65 -6.58 -3.13 -3.15
CA GLY A 65 -7.65 -3.27 -4.13
C GLY A 65 -7.44 -2.38 -5.36
N LEU A 66 -7.02 -1.13 -5.16
CA LEU A 66 -6.67 -0.23 -6.26
C LEU A 66 -5.55 -0.81 -7.15
N PHE A 67 -4.50 -1.40 -6.55
CA PHE A 67 -3.42 -2.00 -7.32
C PHE A 67 -3.82 -3.30 -8.03
N GLU A 68 -4.80 -4.05 -7.51
CA GLU A 68 -5.39 -5.19 -8.22
C GLU A 68 -6.06 -4.72 -9.52
N ASP A 69 -6.91 -3.69 -9.44
CA ASP A 69 -7.58 -3.10 -10.60
C ASP A 69 -6.57 -2.47 -11.58
N THR A 70 -5.59 -1.72 -11.05
CA THR A 70 -4.49 -1.13 -11.84
C THR A 70 -3.74 -2.20 -12.64
N ASN A 71 -3.50 -3.37 -12.02
CA ASN A 71 -2.82 -4.48 -12.68
C ASN A 71 -3.70 -5.09 -13.80
N LEU A 72 -5.01 -5.18 -13.61
CA LEU A 72 -5.95 -5.59 -14.67
C LEU A 72 -5.89 -4.64 -15.86
N CYS A 73 -5.86 -3.32 -15.63
CA CYS A 73 -5.71 -2.29 -16.67
C CYS A 73 -4.39 -2.43 -17.44
N ALA A 74 -3.27 -2.67 -16.74
CA ALA A 74 -1.97 -2.89 -17.38
C ALA A 74 -1.99 -4.15 -18.28
N ILE A 75 -2.57 -5.25 -17.79
CA ILE A 75 -2.71 -6.51 -18.55
C ILE A 75 -3.62 -6.33 -19.76
N HIS A 76 -4.73 -5.59 -19.62
CA HIS A 76 -5.62 -5.25 -20.73
C HIS A 76 -4.87 -4.54 -21.86
N ALA A 77 -3.92 -3.67 -21.51
CA ALA A 77 -3.03 -2.99 -22.45
C ALA A 77 -1.80 -3.81 -22.89
N LYS A 78 -1.78 -5.14 -22.64
CA LYS A 78 -0.69 -6.08 -22.97
C LYS A 78 0.66 -5.71 -22.33
N ARG A 79 0.65 -5.09 -21.15
CA ARG A 79 1.85 -4.75 -20.36
C ARG A 79 1.89 -5.55 -19.06
N VAL A 80 3.07 -5.63 -18.47
CA VAL A 80 3.34 -6.25 -17.15
C VAL A 80 3.87 -5.25 -16.13
N THR A 81 3.94 -3.98 -16.51
CA THR A 81 4.38 -2.86 -15.66
C THR A 81 3.24 -1.86 -15.59
N ILE A 82 2.76 -1.61 -14.37
CA ILE A 82 1.74 -0.61 -14.08
C ILE A 82 2.30 0.80 -14.31
N MET A 83 1.43 1.70 -14.75
CA MET A 83 1.73 3.10 -15.07
C MET A 83 0.66 4.01 -14.46
N PRO A 84 0.92 5.32 -14.29
CA PRO A 84 -0.08 6.24 -13.74
C PRO A 84 -1.42 6.27 -14.48
N LYS A 85 -1.44 5.95 -15.78
CA LYS A 85 -2.67 5.86 -16.60
C LYS A 85 -3.52 4.61 -16.34
N ASP A 86 -2.98 3.65 -15.58
CA ASP A 86 -3.68 2.43 -15.22
C ASP A 86 -4.47 2.59 -13.91
N ILE A 87 -4.18 3.66 -13.15
CA ILE A 87 -4.90 4.13 -11.96
C ILE A 87 -6.02 5.07 -12.42
#